data_AF-A0AA39WBX0-F1
#
_entry.id   AF-A0AA39WBX0-F1
#
_cell.length_a   1.000
_cell.length_b   1.000
_cell.length_c   1.000
_cell.angle_alpha   90.00
_cell.angle_beta   90.00
_cell.angle_gamma   90.00
#
_symmetry.space_group_name_H-M   'P 1'
#
loop_
_entity.id
_entity.type
_entity.pdbx_description
1 polymer ?
#
loop_
_entity_poly.entity_id
_entity_poly.type
_entity_poly.pdbx_seq_one_letter_code
_entity_poly.pdbx_strand_id
1 'polypeptide(L)'
;MPPGDMHVIYQDDSGVNAEPLPGFEGMGPKARLFHNQHRDLHNLLSGSALDDMAARFVDIYSKQISESDSLPQSQVGWTQIPDFYALLRDEMFRAATVALLGDHFFRLNPKFSGAFWEFGSCDLSYVRNFPRWMARKTYQVCDEALDSLKLWRDHTSLHHPITPPADTEAEWEPYWGAKFMRAREIMFNDPNLSPRGKAAFDLGMIWATNANAIPPTFWALRSICLTPGLTSRVLAETRSGFDAHTGALGQWKFERGSTLIANIWLGNRAPNFWNTGHDVPSGKQEHPVESFWAEQFLEYSDDPSSGPLRKADVSVYRDAAGAERKPKTVEDDRKAKVVTTGTAGYFFPYGGGTKICPGRHFAKQEMMAAVTVFMREFEVEIVDAKAAERVGLAMGYFPAGSLPPDGKMPVRMRRRGRS
;
A
#
# COMPACT_ATOMS: atom_id res chain seq x y z
N MET A 1 -19.75 -9.24 -6.29
CA MET A 1 -20.96 -9.11 -5.45
C MET A 1 -22.12 -9.85 -6.12
N PRO A 2 -23.06 -10.46 -5.38
CA PRO A 2 -24.24 -11.10 -5.97
C PRO A 2 -25.12 -10.10 -6.75
N PRO A 3 -25.73 -10.47 -7.89
CA PRO A 3 -26.56 -9.56 -8.68
C PRO A 3 -27.75 -8.96 -7.90
N GLY A 4 -28.32 -9.71 -6.95
CA GLY A 4 -29.40 -9.24 -6.07
C GLY A 4 -28.99 -8.09 -5.15
N ASP A 5 -27.72 -8.04 -4.71
CA ASP A 5 -27.21 -6.99 -3.81
C ASP A 5 -26.80 -5.71 -4.55
N MET A 6 -26.57 -5.79 -5.88
CA MET A 6 -26.08 -4.66 -6.69
C MET A 6 -27.03 -3.47 -6.72
N HIS A 7 -28.32 -3.65 -6.43
CA HIS A 7 -29.29 -2.56 -6.41
C HIS A 7 -28.94 -1.49 -5.35
N VAL A 8 -28.37 -1.89 -4.21
CA VAL A 8 -27.94 -0.97 -3.14
C VAL A 8 -26.83 -0.02 -3.63
N ILE A 9 -25.98 -0.49 -4.55
CA ILE A 9 -24.93 0.31 -5.20
C ILE A 9 -25.51 1.20 -6.30
N TYR A 10 -26.44 0.70 -7.11
CA TYR A 10 -27.00 1.43 -8.25
C TYR A 10 -28.11 2.44 -7.90
N GLN A 11 -28.62 2.42 -6.66
CA GLN A 11 -29.66 3.36 -6.21
C GLN A 11 -29.12 4.58 -5.46
N ASP A 12 -27.87 4.57 -4.99
CA ASP A 12 -27.23 5.72 -4.34
C ASP A 12 -26.31 6.48 -5.32
N ASP A 13 -26.81 7.58 -5.90
CA ASP A 13 -25.98 8.64 -6.51
C ASP A 13 -26.11 9.94 -5.71
N SER A 14 -26.34 9.84 -4.39
CA SER A 14 -26.45 11.00 -3.48
C SER A 14 -25.10 11.67 -3.18
N GLY A 15 -23.99 11.13 -3.72
CA GLY A 15 -22.64 11.63 -3.52
C GLY A 15 -22.07 11.39 -2.12
N VAL A 16 -20.80 11.77 -1.93
CA VAL A 16 -20.05 11.52 -0.68
C VAL A 16 -20.11 12.66 0.34
N ASN A 17 -20.59 13.84 -0.05
CA ASN A 17 -20.63 15.03 0.80
C ASN A 17 -21.71 14.93 1.89
N ALA A 18 -21.62 15.75 2.93
CA ALA A 18 -22.63 15.82 3.99
C ALA A 18 -24.02 16.18 3.41
N GLU A 19 -24.08 17.20 2.56
CA GLU A 19 -25.27 17.48 1.73
C GLU A 19 -25.34 16.49 0.55
N PRO A 20 -26.53 15.94 0.23
CA PRO A 20 -26.72 15.08 -0.93
C PRO A 20 -26.68 15.85 -2.24
N LEU A 21 -26.42 15.15 -3.35
CA LEU A 21 -26.55 15.71 -4.69
C LEU A 21 -28.02 16.01 -5.04
N PRO A 22 -28.30 16.98 -5.93
CA PRO A 22 -29.67 17.36 -6.31
C PRO A 22 -30.48 16.18 -6.86
N GLY A 23 -31.71 16.01 -6.38
CA GLY A 23 -32.56 14.84 -6.63
C GLY A 23 -32.48 13.74 -5.57
N PHE A 24 -31.53 13.81 -4.63
CA PHE A 24 -31.35 12.86 -3.52
C PHE A 24 -31.60 13.48 -2.14
N GLU A 25 -32.19 14.67 -2.06
CA GLU A 25 -32.46 15.40 -0.82
C GLU A 25 -33.41 14.63 0.13
N GLY A 26 -34.31 13.82 -0.43
CA GLY A 26 -35.22 12.95 0.32
C GLY A 26 -34.62 11.59 0.71
N MET A 27 -33.38 11.28 0.36
CA MET A 27 -32.77 9.99 0.67
C MET A 27 -32.40 9.88 2.16
N GLY A 28 -33.04 8.94 2.86
CA GLY A 28 -32.82 8.71 4.28
C GLY A 28 -31.34 8.41 4.61
N PRO A 29 -30.77 8.94 5.72
CA PRO A 29 -29.32 8.91 5.96
C PRO A 29 -28.63 7.53 5.90
N LYS A 30 -29.34 6.44 6.22
CA LYS A 30 -28.80 5.07 6.09
C LYS A 30 -28.61 4.64 4.63
N ALA A 31 -29.51 5.02 3.73
CA ALA A 31 -29.48 4.63 2.31
C ALA A 31 -28.36 5.31 1.51
N ARG A 32 -27.78 6.39 2.04
CA ARG A 32 -26.61 7.09 1.46
C ARG A 32 -25.31 6.31 1.70
N LEU A 33 -25.25 5.09 1.18
CA LEU A 33 -24.14 4.14 1.28
C LEU A 33 -22.77 4.80 1.05
N PHE A 34 -22.61 5.54 -0.05
CA PHE A 34 -21.32 6.14 -0.42
C PHE A 34 -20.90 7.28 0.51
N HIS A 35 -21.84 8.07 1.01
CA HIS A 35 -21.56 9.07 2.05
C HIS A 35 -21.13 8.39 3.37
N ASN A 36 -21.91 7.41 3.84
CA ASN A 36 -21.61 6.67 5.06
C ASN A 36 -20.23 5.99 4.99
N GLN A 37 -19.95 5.28 3.88
CA GLN A 37 -18.69 4.60 3.67
C GLN A 37 -17.51 5.58 3.56
N HIS A 38 -17.67 6.73 2.89
CA HIS A 38 -16.64 7.76 2.82
C HIS A 38 -16.34 8.39 4.18
N ARG A 39 -17.38 8.79 4.93
CA ARG A 39 -17.26 9.34 6.29
C ARG A 39 -16.51 8.38 7.20
N ASP A 40 -16.96 7.13 7.29
CA ASP A 40 -16.42 6.19 8.27
C ASP A 40 -15.01 5.72 7.89
N LEU A 41 -14.69 5.64 6.59
CA LEU A 41 -13.31 5.42 6.12
C LEU A 41 -12.37 6.57 6.51
N HIS A 42 -12.79 7.83 6.34
CA HIS A 42 -11.92 8.97 6.65
C HIS A 42 -11.76 9.19 8.17
N ASN A 43 -12.83 8.93 8.94
CA ASN A 43 -12.82 9.08 10.40
C ASN A 43 -12.07 7.95 11.12
N LEU A 44 -12.14 6.70 10.63
CA LEU A 44 -11.58 5.52 11.31
C LEU A 44 -10.29 4.98 10.68
N LEU A 45 -9.78 5.62 9.63
CA LEU A 45 -8.40 5.44 9.12
C LEU A 45 -7.56 6.72 9.31
N SER A 46 -7.85 7.48 10.36
CA SER A 46 -7.02 8.59 10.87
C SER A 46 -7.11 8.68 12.39
N GLY A 47 -6.19 9.42 13.03
CA GLY A 47 -6.13 9.56 14.49
C GLY A 47 -5.85 8.24 15.23
N SER A 48 -6.34 8.12 16.47
CA SER A 48 -6.10 6.95 17.34
C SER A 48 -6.45 5.60 16.68
N ALA A 49 -7.56 5.54 15.95
CA ALA A 49 -8.01 4.34 15.24
C ALA A 49 -6.98 3.84 14.21
N LEU A 50 -6.30 4.78 13.54
CA LEU A 50 -5.20 4.48 12.64
C LEU A 50 -3.94 4.05 13.39
N ASP A 51 -3.56 4.81 14.42
CA ASP A 51 -2.29 4.61 15.13
C ASP A 51 -2.27 3.26 15.88
N ASP A 52 -3.39 2.85 16.48
CA ASP A 52 -3.55 1.51 17.06
C ASP A 52 -3.55 0.41 15.98
N MET A 53 -4.20 0.61 14.82
CA MET A 53 -4.15 -0.37 13.73
C MET A 53 -2.73 -0.53 13.15
N ALA A 54 -1.99 0.57 13.05
CA ALA A 54 -0.58 0.57 12.66
C ALA A 54 0.29 -0.13 13.71
N ALA A 55 0.14 0.19 15.00
CA ALA A 55 0.85 -0.48 16.09
C ALA A 55 0.57 -1.99 16.10
N ARG A 56 -0.69 -2.41 15.92
CA ARG A 56 -1.06 -3.83 15.79
C ARG A 56 -0.39 -4.49 14.59
N PHE A 57 -0.31 -3.84 13.44
CA PHE A 57 0.48 -4.36 12.32
C PHE A 57 1.95 -4.59 12.71
N VAL A 58 2.59 -3.63 13.38
CA VAL A 58 3.99 -3.78 13.82
C VAL A 58 4.15 -4.93 14.81
N ASP A 59 3.28 -5.04 15.82
CA ASP A 59 3.27 -6.14 16.79
C ASP A 59 3.16 -7.50 16.09
N ILE A 60 2.13 -7.65 15.25
CA ILE A 60 1.81 -8.92 14.56
C ILE A 60 2.92 -9.29 13.58
N TYR A 61 3.39 -8.34 12.76
CA TYR A 61 4.44 -8.59 11.77
C TYR A 61 5.79 -8.90 12.43
N SER A 62 6.16 -8.20 13.51
CA SER A 62 7.39 -8.48 14.27
C SER A 62 7.34 -9.84 14.97
N LYS A 63 6.20 -10.20 15.56
CA LYS A 63 5.98 -11.52 16.15
C LYS A 63 6.06 -12.61 15.08
N GLN A 64 5.33 -12.45 13.97
CA GLN A 64 5.32 -13.41 12.87
C GLN A 64 6.73 -13.58 12.27
N ILE A 65 7.48 -12.50 12.04
CA ILE A 65 8.86 -12.58 11.56
C ILE A 65 9.78 -13.29 12.56
N SER A 66 9.59 -13.12 13.87
CA SER A 66 10.44 -13.77 14.88
C SER A 66 10.07 -15.24 15.14
N GLU A 67 8.82 -15.63 14.94
CA GLU A 67 8.29 -16.98 15.23
C GLU A 67 8.04 -17.88 13.99
N SER A 68 8.06 -17.36 12.76
CA SER A 68 7.73 -18.11 11.52
C SER A 68 8.78 -19.20 11.19
N ASP A 69 8.38 -20.47 11.27
CA ASP A 69 9.19 -21.64 10.87
C ASP A 69 9.62 -21.60 9.38
N SER A 70 8.87 -20.88 8.55
CA SER A 70 9.21 -20.66 7.13
C SER A 70 10.32 -19.60 6.91
N LEU A 71 10.75 -18.90 7.94
CA LEU A 71 11.82 -17.91 7.88
C LEU A 71 13.15 -18.43 8.44
N PRO A 72 14.31 -17.91 7.97
CA PRO A 72 15.62 -18.37 8.42
C PRO A 72 15.85 -18.09 9.91
N GLN A 73 16.16 -19.12 10.69
CA GLN A 73 16.38 -18.98 12.15
C GLN A 73 17.86 -18.91 12.56
N SER A 74 18.77 -19.30 11.67
CA SER A 74 20.22 -19.25 11.92
C SER A 74 20.79 -17.84 11.71
N GLN A 75 21.70 -17.40 12.59
CA GLN A 75 22.53 -16.19 12.42
C GLN A 75 23.82 -16.42 11.61
N VAL A 76 24.21 -17.69 11.37
CA VAL A 76 25.49 -18.03 10.73
C VAL A 76 25.27 -18.55 9.31
N GLY A 77 24.58 -19.69 9.20
CA GLY A 77 24.22 -20.33 7.94
C GLY A 77 23.12 -19.57 7.17
N TRP A 78 23.30 -19.49 5.86
CA TRP A 78 22.40 -18.85 4.91
C TRP A 78 21.34 -19.81 4.36
N THR A 79 20.09 -19.36 4.31
CA THR A 79 18.96 -20.07 3.70
C THR A 79 18.65 -19.49 2.32
N GLN A 80 18.40 -20.33 1.31
CA GLN A 80 18.03 -19.88 -0.03
C GLN A 80 16.52 -19.66 -0.12
N ILE A 81 16.11 -18.47 -0.56
CA ILE A 81 14.71 -18.08 -0.79
C ILE A 81 14.53 -17.86 -2.31
N PRO A 82 13.88 -18.80 -3.04
CA PRO A 82 13.79 -18.73 -4.51
C PRO A 82 12.91 -17.59 -5.05
N ASP A 83 12.05 -17.02 -4.20
CA ASP A 83 11.06 -16.00 -4.57
C ASP A 83 10.86 -15.01 -3.42
N PHE A 84 11.68 -13.97 -3.38
CA PHE A 84 11.61 -12.98 -2.32
C PHE A 84 10.29 -12.19 -2.31
N TYR A 85 9.68 -11.98 -3.48
CA TYR A 85 8.41 -11.26 -3.57
C TYR A 85 7.26 -12.06 -2.95
N ALA A 86 7.15 -13.35 -3.28
CA ALA A 86 6.12 -14.21 -2.70
C ALA A 86 6.23 -14.30 -1.17
N LEU A 87 7.45 -14.46 -0.64
CA LEU A 87 7.69 -14.50 0.81
C LEU A 87 7.24 -13.21 1.51
N LEU A 88 7.74 -12.06 1.05
CA LEU A 88 7.38 -10.75 1.62
C LEU A 88 5.87 -10.49 1.53
N ARG A 89 5.27 -10.81 0.37
CA ARG A 89 3.83 -10.66 0.12
C ARG A 89 3.00 -11.46 1.11
N ASP A 90 3.31 -12.74 1.30
CA ASP A 90 2.48 -13.62 2.13
C ASP A 90 2.66 -13.35 3.63
N GLU A 91 3.88 -12.97 4.07
CA GLU A 91 4.15 -12.52 5.44
C GLU A 91 3.44 -11.19 5.75
N MET A 92 3.60 -10.15 4.92
CA MET A 92 2.91 -8.86 5.11
C MET A 92 1.39 -9.01 5.08
N PHE A 93 0.85 -9.74 4.08
CA PHE A 93 -0.57 -9.95 3.89
C PHE A 93 -1.25 -10.54 5.12
N ARG A 94 -0.59 -11.53 5.74
CA ARG A 94 -1.10 -12.18 6.94
C ARG A 94 -1.15 -11.21 8.12
N ALA A 95 -0.11 -10.40 8.33
CA ALA A 95 -0.08 -9.42 9.41
C ALA A 95 -1.11 -8.29 9.22
N ALA A 96 -1.18 -7.68 8.04
CA ALA A 96 -2.13 -6.61 7.74
C ALA A 96 -3.60 -7.09 7.79
N THR A 97 -3.87 -8.31 7.35
CA THR A 97 -5.22 -8.89 7.40
C THR A 97 -5.65 -9.26 8.83
N VAL A 98 -4.73 -9.64 9.74
CA VAL A 98 -5.05 -9.79 11.19
C VAL A 98 -5.22 -8.42 11.86
N ALA A 99 -4.39 -7.43 11.53
CA ALA A 99 -4.58 -6.07 12.04
C ALA A 99 -5.95 -5.49 11.64
N LEU A 100 -6.42 -5.81 10.43
CA LEU A 100 -7.75 -5.41 9.95
C LEU A 100 -8.91 -6.22 10.56
N LEU A 101 -8.85 -7.57 10.53
CA LEU A 101 -10.00 -8.47 10.78
C LEU A 101 -9.95 -9.25 12.11
N GLY A 102 -8.87 -9.12 12.88
CA GLY A 102 -8.69 -9.80 14.15
C GLY A 102 -8.11 -11.21 14.05
N ASP A 103 -7.60 -11.70 15.18
CA ASP A 103 -6.89 -12.99 15.30
C ASP A 103 -7.69 -14.21 14.83
N HIS A 104 -9.02 -14.15 14.90
CA HIS A 104 -9.88 -15.28 14.53
C HIS A 104 -9.87 -15.56 13.02
N PHE A 105 -9.55 -14.58 12.17
CA PHE A 105 -9.72 -14.69 10.72
C PHE A 105 -8.94 -15.88 10.10
N PHE A 106 -7.62 -15.96 10.28
CA PHE A 106 -6.82 -17.07 9.75
C PHE A 106 -6.93 -18.37 10.55
N ARG A 107 -7.46 -18.33 11.79
CA ARG A 107 -7.82 -19.56 12.53
C ARG A 107 -8.98 -20.29 11.86
N LEU A 108 -9.94 -19.54 11.34
CA LEU A 108 -11.08 -20.07 10.56
C LEU A 108 -10.67 -20.35 9.10
N ASN A 109 -9.87 -19.46 8.50
CA ASN A 109 -9.60 -19.42 7.06
C ASN A 109 -8.10 -19.61 6.72
N PRO A 110 -7.44 -20.73 7.10
CA PRO A 110 -5.99 -20.90 6.95
C PRO A 110 -5.50 -20.96 5.48
N LYS A 111 -6.41 -21.12 4.51
CA LYS A 111 -6.10 -21.13 3.06
C LYS A 111 -6.34 -19.78 2.36
N PHE A 112 -6.88 -18.78 3.06
CA PHE A 112 -7.40 -17.55 2.44
C PHE A 112 -6.35 -16.81 1.58
N SER A 113 -5.09 -16.75 2.01
CA SER A 113 -4.02 -16.07 1.27
C SER A 113 -3.84 -16.63 -0.15
N GLY A 114 -3.97 -17.95 -0.33
CA GLY A 114 -3.87 -18.59 -1.64
C GLY A 114 -5.02 -18.16 -2.56
N ALA A 115 -6.26 -18.24 -2.07
CA ALA A 115 -7.44 -17.82 -2.82
C ALA A 115 -7.43 -16.31 -3.12
N PHE A 116 -7.07 -15.48 -2.14
CA PHE A 116 -6.99 -14.03 -2.32
C PHE A 116 -5.98 -13.62 -3.42
N TRP A 117 -4.76 -14.18 -3.39
CA TRP A 117 -3.75 -13.86 -4.41
C TRP A 117 -4.05 -14.46 -5.77
N GLU A 118 -4.67 -15.65 -5.82
CA GLU A 118 -5.09 -16.24 -7.09
C GLU A 118 -6.29 -15.50 -7.71
N PHE A 119 -7.23 -14.97 -6.90
CA PHE A 119 -8.25 -14.01 -7.37
C PHE A 119 -7.61 -12.74 -7.93
N GLY A 120 -6.67 -12.13 -7.20
CA GLY A 120 -5.93 -10.95 -7.64
C GLY A 120 -5.11 -11.16 -8.93
N SER A 121 -4.67 -12.40 -9.22
CA SER A 121 -4.01 -12.74 -10.48
C SER A 121 -4.93 -12.75 -11.71
N CYS A 122 -6.25 -12.75 -11.49
CA CYS A 122 -7.29 -12.84 -12.51
C CYS A 122 -8.08 -11.53 -12.72
N ASP A 123 -7.65 -10.44 -12.09
CA ASP A 123 -8.40 -9.19 -11.92
C ASP A 123 -9.01 -8.66 -13.23
N LEU A 124 -8.23 -8.58 -14.32
CA LEU A 124 -8.69 -8.08 -15.62
C LEU A 124 -9.89 -8.85 -16.21
N SER A 125 -10.06 -10.15 -15.92
CA SER A 125 -11.23 -10.90 -16.40
C SER A 125 -12.49 -10.63 -15.56
N TYR A 126 -12.32 -10.37 -14.27
CA TYR A 126 -13.42 -10.01 -13.37
C TYR A 126 -13.85 -8.55 -13.55
N VAL A 127 -12.89 -7.62 -13.65
CA VAL A 127 -13.12 -6.19 -13.94
C VAL A 127 -13.77 -5.99 -15.32
N ARG A 128 -13.41 -6.80 -16.33
CA ARG A 128 -14.09 -6.80 -17.65
C ARG A 128 -15.40 -7.59 -17.67
N ASN A 129 -15.89 -8.06 -16.52
CA ASN A 129 -17.15 -8.79 -16.33
C ASN A 129 -17.33 -9.96 -17.32
N PHE A 130 -16.27 -10.74 -17.54
CA PHE A 130 -16.35 -11.91 -18.43
C PHE A 130 -17.34 -12.94 -17.89
N PRO A 131 -18.20 -13.56 -18.72
CA PRO A 131 -19.13 -14.59 -18.27
C PRO A 131 -18.46 -15.71 -17.46
N ARG A 132 -19.13 -16.19 -16.39
CA ARG A 132 -18.57 -17.22 -15.48
C ARG A 132 -18.10 -18.48 -16.21
N TRP A 133 -18.66 -18.81 -17.37
CA TRP A 133 -18.25 -19.97 -18.18
C TRP A 133 -16.91 -19.77 -18.92
N MET A 134 -16.50 -18.52 -19.18
CA MET A 134 -15.19 -18.14 -19.73
C MET A 134 -14.14 -18.02 -18.62
N ALA A 135 -14.48 -17.36 -17.52
CA ALA A 135 -13.56 -17.05 -16.42
C ALA A 135 -13.77 -17.97 -15.19
N ARG A 136 -14.02 -19.28 -15.42
CA ARG A 136 -14.48 -20.23 -14.37
C ARG A 136 -13.63 -20.18 -13.10
N LYS A 137 -12.31 -20.29 -13.26
CA LYS A 137 -11.33 -20.27 -12.15
C LYS A 137 -11.41 -18.97 -11.35
N THR A 138 -11.46 -17.83 -12.04
CA THR A 138 -11.60 -16.49 -11.42
C THR A 138 -12.83 -16.42 -10.51
N TYR A 139 -13.97 -16.95 -10.96
CA TYR A 139 -15.19 -16.95 -10.15
C TYR A 139 -15.15 -17.98 -9.01
N GLN A 140 -14.63 -19.19 -9.25
CA GLN A 140 -14.47 -20.20 -8.18
C GLN A 140 -13.64 -19.67 -7.01
N VAL A 141 -12.49 -19.07 -7.33
CA VAL A 141 -11.57 -18.54 -6.32
C VAL A 141 -12.14 -17.28 -5.64
N CYS A 142 -12.89 -16.44 -6.37
CA CYS A 142 -13.68 -15.35 -5.78
C CYS A 142 -14.77 -15.88 -4.83
N ASP A 143 -15.47 -16.95 -5.20
CA ASP A 143 -16.49 -17.57 -4.38
C ASP A 143 -15.90 -18.15 -3.08
N GLU A 144 -14.75 -18.84 -3.14
CA GLU A 144 -14.01 -19.35 -1.97
C GLU A 144 -13.57 -18.24 -1.00
N ALA A 145 -13.11 -17.10 -1.54
CA ALA A 145 -12.75 -15.94 -0.73
C ALA A 145 -13.98 -15.30 -0.05
N LEU A 146 -15.13 -15.24 -0.74
CA LEU A 146 -16.40 -14.77 -0.17
C LEU A 146 -16.95 -15.72 0.90
N ASP A 147 -16.81 -17.03 0.72
CA ASP A 147 -17.24 -18.04 1.70
C ASP A 147 -16.37 -17.99 2.97
N SER A 148 -15.07 -17.77 2.82
CA SER A 148 -14.13 -17.54 3.94
C SER A 148 -14.54 -16.31 4.78
N LEU A 149 -14.91 -15.21 4.11
CA LEU A 149 -15.35 -13.98 4.77
C LEU A 149 -16.72 -14.12 5.43
N LYS A 150 -17.64 -14.87 4.81
CA LYS A 150 -18.92 -15.24 5.43
C LYS A 150 -18.69 -16.06 6.71
N LEU A 151 -17.83 -17.09 6.67
CA LEU A 151 -17.49 -17.90 7.84
C LEU A 151 -16.93 -17.06 9.00
N TRP A 152 -16.06 -16.09 8.69
CA TRP A 152 -15.58 -15.14 9.69
C TRP A 152 -16.70 -14.27 10.26
N ARG A 153 -17.52 -13.61 9.44
CA ARG A 153 -18.64 -12.76 9.95
C ARG A 153 -19.66 -13.56 10.76
N ASP A 154 -20.02 -14.77 10.33
CA ASP A 154 -20.95 -15.64 11.05
C ASP A 154 -20.40 -16.02 12.44
N HIS A 155 -19.13 -16.45 12.52
CA HIS A 155 -18.45 -16.77 13.78
C HIS A 155 -18.33 -15.55 14.69
N THR A 156 -17.84 -14.44 14.15
CA THR A 156 -17.55 -13.22 14.90
C THR A 156 -18.83 -12.52 15.39
N SER A 157 -19.92 -12.56 14.61
CA SER A 157 -21.23 -12.06 15.07
C SER A 157 -21.87 -12.94 16.15
N LEU A 158 -21.62 -14.26 16.13
CA LEU A 158 -22.11 -15.19 17.15
C LEU A 158 -21.36 -15.03 18.48
N HIS A 159 -20.05 -14.84 18.44
CA HIS A 159 -19.20 -14.77 19.63
C HIS A 159 -18.98 -13.35 20.17
N HIS A 160 -19.03 -12.33 19.31
CA HIS A 160 -18.95 -10.91 19.69
C HIS A 160 -20.05 -10.09 18.97
N PRO A 161 -21.34 -10.27 19.33
CA PRO A 161 -22.43 -9.51 18.74
C PRO A 161 -22.29 -8.00 18.98
N ILE A 162 -22.74 -7.19 18.02
CA ILE A 162 -22.70 -5.72 18.05
C ILE A 162 -24.12 -5.18 18.23
N THR A 163 -24.39 -4.47 19.32
CA THR A 163 -25.69 -3.88 19.63
C THR A 163 -25.61 -2.35 19.56
N PRO A 164 -26.26 -1.68 18.58
CA PRO A 164 -26.25 -0.22 18.48
C PRO A 164 -26.99 0.49 19.65
N PRO A 165 -26.50 1.65 20.16
CA PRO A 165 -25.21 2.26 19.86
C PRO A 165 -24.07 1.46 20.50
N ALA A 166 -23.18 0.91 19.66
CA ALA A 166 -22.13 0.01 20.11
C ALA A 166 -20.88 0.81 20.48
N ASP A 167 -20.99 1.65 21.51
CA ASP A 167 -19.85 2.33 22.11
C ASP A 167 -18.90 1.29 22.72
N THR A 168 -17.83 1.03 22.01
CA THR A 168 -16.62 0.42 22.56
C THR A 168 -15.45 1.32 22.24
N GLU A 169 -14.82 1.86 23.28
CA GLU A 169 -13.61 2.66 23.18
C GLU A 169 -12.48 1.90 22.46
N ALA A 170 -12.47 0.55 22.56
CA ALA A 170 -11.52 -0.33 21.90
C ALA A 170 -11.36 -0.05 20.39
N GLU A 171 -10.19 0.46 20.01
CA GLU A 171 -9.79 0.67 18.61
C GLU A 171 -9.51 -0.65 17.86
N TRP A 172 -9.24 -1.73 18.59
CA TRP A 172 -9.04 -3.08 18.04
C TRP A 172 -9.43 -4.18 19.03
N GLU A 173 -10.05 -5.27 18.56
CA GLU A 173 -10.24 -6.50 19.36
C GLU A 173 -10.22 -7.80 18.50
N PRO A 174 -9.99 -9.00 19.08
CA PRO A 174 -9.64 -10.20 18.32
C PRO A 174 -10.69 -10.78 17.35
N TYR A 175 -11.97 -10.45 17.48
CA TYR A 175 -13.05 -11.01 16.66
C TYR A 175 -13.35 -10.18 15.41
N TRP A 176 -13.59 -8.88 15.56
CA TRP A 176 -13.83 -7.97 14.43
C TRP A 176 -12.55 -7.32 13.89
N GLY A 177 -11.46 -7.31 14.66
CA GLY A 177 -10.25 -6.55 14.35
C GLY A 177 -10.43 -5.07 14.66
N ALA A 178 -10.07 -4.20 13.71
CA ALA A 178 -10.11 -2.75 13.88
C ALA A 178 -11.55 -2.21 14.05
N LYS A 179 -11.70 -1.10 14.80
CA LYS A 179 -12.98 -0.39 15.05
C LYS A 179 -13.72 -0.03 13.76
N PHE A 180 -13.00 0.21 12.67
CA PHE A 180 -13.57 0.37 11.33
C PHE A 180 -14.37 -0.84 10.85
N MET A 181 -13.93 -2.07 11.09
CA MET A 181 -14.68 -3.28 10.71
C MET A 181 -15.97 -3.45 11.53
N ARG A 182 -15.95 -3.03 12.81
CA ARG A 182 -17.15 -2.96 13.66
C ARG A 182 -18.15 -1.93 13.12
N ALA A 183 -17.69 -0.74 12.74
CA ALA A 183 -18.50 0.27 12.08
C ALA A 183 -19.12 -0.24 10.76
N ARG A 184 -18.41 -1.09 10.01
CA ARG A 184 -18.92 -1.74 8.79
C ARG A 184 -20.00 -2.79 9.05
N GLU A 185 -19.99 -3.53 10.16
CA GLU A 185 -21.15 -4.37 10.51
C GLU A 185 -22.37 -3.51 10.82
N ILE A 186 -22.21 -2.41 11.57
CA ILE A 186 -23.31 -1.47 11.86
C ILE A 186 -23.87 -0.85 10.58
N MET A 187 -22.99 -0.37 9.68
CA MET A 187 -23.35 0.22 8.38
C MET A 187 -24.04 -0.79 7.45
N PHE A 188 -23.53 -2.02 7.38
CA PHE A 188 -24.09 -3.09 6.55
C PHE A 188 -25.18 -3.90 7.27
N ASN A 189 -25.70 -3.44 8.41
CA ASN A 189 -26.89 -4.02 9.02
C ASN A 189 -28.17 -3.48 8.34
N ASP A 190 -28.27 -3.80 7.05
CA ASP A 190 -29.34 -3.40 6.14
C ASP A 190 -30.03 -4.67 5.59
N PRO A 191 -31.37 -4.80 5.66
CA PRO A 191 -32.09 -5.97 5.15
C PRO A 191 -31.99 -6.15 3.62
N ASN A 192 -31.58 -5.12 2.88
CA ASN A 192 -31.41 -5.15 1.43
C ASN A 192 -30.07 -5.75 0.99
N LEU A 193 -29.15 -6.05 1.93
CA LEU A 193 -27.80 -6.52 1.65
C LEU A 193 -27.56 -7.93 2.21
N SER A 194 -27.44 -8.93 1.32
CA SER A 194 -27.21 -10.32 1.72
C SER A 194 -25.87 -10.50 2.45
N PRO A 195 -25.70 -11.56 3.27
CA PRO A 195 -24.40 -11.87 3.90
C PRO A 195 -23.24 -12.00 2.90
N ARG A 196 -23.51 -12.45 1.66
CA ARG A 196 -22.51 -12.53 0.59
C ARG A 196 -22.23 -11.16 -0.05
N GLY A 197 -23.20 -10.25 -0.02
CA GLY A 197 -23.01 -8.83 -0.33
C GLY A 197 -22.14 -8.13 0.71
N LYS A 198 -22.40 -8.34 2.01
CA LYS A 198 -21.55 -7.84 3.11
C LYS A 198 -20.11 -8.34 2.96
N ALA A 199 -19.91 -9.64 2.76
CA ALA A 199 -18.60 -10.25 2.52
C ALA A 199 -17.90 -9.69 1.26
N ALA A 200 -18.65 -9.35 0.19
CA ALA A 200 -18.08 -8.76 -1.01
C ALA A 200 -17.52 -7.34 -0.79
N PHE A 201 -18.15 -6.54 0.07
CA PHE A 201 -17.58 -5.26 0.48
C PHE A 201 -16.27 -5.44 1.28
N ASP A 202 -16.15 -6.48 2.11
CA ASP A 202 -14.93 -6.75 2.90
C ASP A 202 -13.79 -7.30 2.04
N LEU A 203 -14.09 -8.16 1.07
CA LEU A 203 -13.09 -8.63 0.10
C LEU A 203 -12.45 -7.45 -0.65
N GLY A 204 -13.26 -6.45 -1.03
CA GLY A 204 -12.77 -5.20 -1.60
C GLY A 204 -11.95 -4.34 -0.63
N MET A 205 -12.19 -4.42 0.68
CA MET A 205 -11.41 -3.72 1.69
C MET A 205 -10.03 -4.36 1.89
N ILE A 206 -9.98 -5.69 2.01
CA ILE A 206 -8.72 -6.45 2.12
C ILE A 206 -7.88 -6.24 0.86
N TRP A 207 -8.50 -6.20 -0.32
CA TRP A 207 -7.85 -5.82 -1.56
C TRP A 207 -7.26 -4.41 -1.50
N ALA A 208 -8.04 -3.41 -1.08
CA ALA A 208 -7.59 -2.02 -1.01
C ALA A 208 -6.39 -1.83 -0.07
N THR A 209 -6.41 -2.45 1.11
CA THR A 209 -5.29 -2.43 2.08
C THR A 209 -4.04 -3.10 1.50
N ASN A 210 -4.13 -4.37 1.09
CA ASN A 210 -2.95 -5.19 0.84
C ASN A 210 -2.33 -4.99 -0.56
N ALA A 211 -3.17 -4.88 -1.61
CA ALA A 211 -2.68 -4.95 -2.99
C ALA A 211 -1.78 -3.77 -3.39
N ASN A 212 -1.94 -2.62 -2.72
CA ASN A 212 -1.19 -1.39 -3.04
C ASN A 212 -0.01 -1.13 -2.10
N ALA A 213 0.02 -1.69 -0.88
CA ALA A 213 1.14 -1.50 0.04
C ALA A 213 2.30 -2.49 -0.22
N ILE A 214 2.00 -3.73 -0.57
CA ILE A 214 3.01 -4.80 -0.69
C ILE A 214 3.98 -4.60 -1.87
N PRO A 215 3.55 -4.28 -3.12
CA PRO A 215 4.50 -4.10 -4.22
C PRO A 215 5.51 -2.96 -3.99
N PRO A 216 5.13 -1.77 -3.49
CA PRO A 216 6.08 -0.73 -3.12
C PRO A 216 7.09 -1.15 -2.05
N THR A 217 6.69 -1.94 -1.04
CA THR A 217 7.64 -2.49 -0.04
C THR A 217 8.68 -3.40 -0.69
N PHE A 218 8.29 -4.24 -1.63
CA PHE A 218 9.24 -5.06 -2.40
C PHE A 218 10.22 -4.19 -3.20
N TRP A 219 9.72 -3.18 -3.91
CA TRP A 219 10.58 -2.28 -4.69
C TRP A 219 11.56 -1.50 -3.79
N ALA A 220 11.11 -1.05 -2.62
CA ALA A 220 11.98 -0.42 -1.62
C ALA A 220 13.07 -1.38 -1.13
N LEU A 221 12.71 -2.59 -0.68
CA LEU A 221 13.67 -3.59 -0.19
C LEU A 221 14.68 -4.03 -1.26
N ARG A 222 14.21 -4.29 -2.49
CA ARG A 222 15.08 -4.61 -3.65
C ARG A 222 16.10 -3.49 -3.88
N SER A 223 15.66 -2.24 -3.91
CA SER A 223 16.54 -1.09 -4.12
C SER A 223 17.53 -0.88 -2.96
N ILE A 224 17.08 -1.00 -1.71
CA ILE A 224 17.93 -0.92 -0.51
C ILE A 224 19.04 -1.98 -0.52
N CYS A 225 18.75 -3.19 -1.03
CA CYS A 225 19.72 -4.28 -1.16
C CYS A 225 20.64 -4.14 -2.39
N LEU A 226 20.21 -3.47 -3.47
CA LEU A 226 21.02 -3.25 -4.67
C LEU A 226 21.94 -2.02 -4.55
N THR A 227 21.55 -0.97 -3.83
CA THR A 227 22.35 0.26 -3.68
C THR A 227 23.42 0.10 -2.58
N PRO A 228 24.73 0.16 -2.92
CA PRO A 228 25.80 0.01 -1.92
C PRO A 228 25.68 1.01 -0.76
N GLY A 229 25.82 0.51 0.47
CA GLY A 229 25.76 1.32 1.69
C GLY A 229 24.37 1.80 2.13
N LEU A 230 23.34 1.75 1.27
CA LEU A 230 21.99 2.25 1.60
C LEU A 230 21.34 1.44 2.74
N THR A 231 21.52 0.11 2.76
CA THR A 231 21.09 -0.75 3.87
C THR A 231 21.60 -0.25 5.23
N SER A 232 22.86 0.16 5.32
CA SER A 232 23.46 0.67 6.55
C SER A 232 22.89 2.03 6.98
N ARG A 233 22.53 2.89 6.02
CA ARG A 233 21.92 4.20 6.29
C ARG A 233 20.50 4.05 6.82
N VAL A 234 19.66 3.26 6.15
CA VAL A 234 18.30 2.93 6.60
C VAL A 234 18.31 2.30 8.00
N LEU A 235 19.24 1.38 8.29
CA LEU A 235 19.37 0.75 9.62
C LEU A 235 19.87 1.70 10.73
N ALA A 236 20.50 2.83 10.38
CA ALA A 236 20.98 3.82 11.33
C ALA A 236 19.96 4.96 11.56
N GLU A 237 19.19 5.33 10.54
CA GLU A 237 18.10 6.32 10.60
C GLU A 237 16.87 5.75 11.34
N THR A 238 16.43 4.53 10.98
CA THR A 238 15.28 3.86 11.60
C THR A 238 15.45 3.54 13.09
N ARG A 239 16.57 3.93 13.73
CA ARG A 239 16.73 3.91 15.19
C ARG A 239 15.90 4.98 15.91
N SER A 240 15.39 6.02 15.23
CA SER A 240 14.66 7.11 15.91
C SER A 240 13.67 7.91 15.02
N GLY A 241 12.37 7.79 15.28
CA GLY A 241 11.36 8.84 14.99
C GLY A 241 10.38 8.60 13.83
N PHE A 242 9.24 9.31 13.87
CA PHE A 242 8.19 9.36 12.84
C PHE A 242 7.26 10.59 13.05
N ASP A 243 6.96 11.36 11.98
CA ASP A 243 5.72 12.12 11.75
C ASP A 243 5.64 12.62 10.27
N ALA A 244 4.51 13.18 9.78
CA ALA A 244 4.34 13.76 8.43
C ALA A 244 3.04 14.60 8.23
N HIS A 245 3.03 15.58 7.31
CA HIS A 245 1.88 16.20 6.56
C HIS A 245 2.42 17.33 5.61
N THR A 246 1.73 17.99 4.65
CA THR A 246 0.35 18.03 4.08
C THR A 246 0.38 18.02 2.50
N GLY A 247 -0.69 18.42 1.79
CA GLY A 247 -0.66 18.77 0.34
C GLY A 247 -2.03 19.17 -0.27
N ALA A 248 -2.03 19.95 -1.37
CA ALA A 248 -3.24 20.41 -2.11
C ALA A 248 -2.94 20.67 -3.62
N LEU A 249 -3.97 20.87 -4.48
CA LEU A 249 -3.82 20.68 -5.95
C LEU A 249 -4.73 21.54 -6.87
N GLY A 250 -4.12 22.36 -7.75
CA GLY A 250 -4.65 22.69 -9.11
C GLY A 250 -5.53 23.94 -9.33
N GLN A 251 -5.63 24.39 -10.59
CA GLN A 251 -6.51 25.49 -11.06
C GLN A 251 -7.23 25.20 -12.42
N TRP A 252 -7.26 23.95 -12.88
CA TRP A 252 -7.85 23.60 -14.18
C TRP A 252 -9.39 23.56 -14.15
N LYS A 253 -10.02 23.98 -15.25
CA LYS A 253 -11.48 23.86 -15.48
C LYS A 253 -11.73 22.81 -16.57
N PHE A 254 -12.78 22.01 -16.39
CA PHE A 254 -13.14 20.92 -17.30
C PHE A 254 -14.62 21.00 -17.69
N GLU A 255 -14.96 20.49 -18.86
CA GLU A 255 -16.34 20.47 -19.37
C GLU A 255 -17.19 19.40 -18.67
N ARG A 256 -18.46 19.71 -18.39
CA ARG A 256 -19.40 18.80 -17.72
C ARG A 256 -19.71 17.61 -18.64
N GLY A 257 -19.40 16.40 -18.18
CA GLY A 257 -19.61 15.14 -18.91
C GLY A 257 -18.33 14.54 -19.51
N SER A 258 -17.22 15.30 -19.53
CA SER A 258 -15.93 14.77 -19.99
C SER A 258 -15.34 13.74 -19.02
N THR A 259 -14.99 12.57 -19.53
CA THR A 259 -14.22 11.57 -18.78
C THR A 259 -12.76 11.99 -18.72
N LEU A 260 -12.22 12.17 -17.51
CA LEU A 260 -10.83 12.56 -17.26
C LEU A 260 -10.03 11.37 -16.75
N ILE A 261 -8.85 11.13 -17.34
CA ILE A 261 -7.92 10.09 -16.89
C ILE A 261 -6.64 10.77 -16.37
N ALA A 262 -6.46 10.76 -15.06
CA ALA A 262 -5.23 11.21 -14.42
C ALA A 262 -4.24 10.04 -14.30
N ASN A 263 -3.15 10.07 -15.07
CA ASN A 263 -2.16 8.99 -15.10
C ASN A 263 -0.82 9.42 -14.49
N ILE A 264 -0.56 9.02 -13.24
CA ILE A 264 0.70 9.29 -12.52
C ILE A 264 1.94 8.70 -13.22
N TRP A 265 1.78 7.68 -14.07
CA TRP A 265 2.91 7.01 -14.72
C TRP A 265 3.76 7.96 -15.56
N LEU A 266 3.10 8.84 -16.34
CA LEU A 266 3.77 9.83 -17.19
C LEU A 266 4.33 10.99 -16.35
N GLY A 267 3.62 11.39 -15.29
CA GLY A 267 4.08 12.41 -14.35
C GLY A 267 5.38 12.00 -13.65
N ASN A 268 5.40 10.81 -13.04
CA ASN A 268 6.59 10.23 -12.38
C ASN A 268 7.78 9.98 -13.34
N ARG A 269 7.58 10.09 -14.66
CA ARG A 269 8.58 9.81 -15.71
C ARG A 269 8.90 11.01 -16.60
N ALA A 270 8.61 12.23 -16.15
CA ALA A 270 8.91 13.46 -16.89
C ALA A 270 10.35 13.96 -16.63
N PRO A 271 11.33 13.75 -17.55
CA PRO A 271 12.74 14.09 -17.32
C PRO A 271 13.03 15.60 -17.26
N ASN A 272 12.07 16.43 -17.70
CA ASN A 272 12.16 17.90 -17.64
C ASN A 272 11.56 18.46 -16.33
N PHE A 273 10.90 17.62 -15.52
CA PHE A 273 10.27 18.00 -14.25
C PHE A 273 11.07 17.48 -13.07
N TRP A 274 11.38 16.19 -13.08
CA TRP A 274 12.17 15.55 -12.04
C TRP A 274 13.63 15.95 -12.12
N ASN A 275 14.25 16.11 -10.96
CA ASN A 275 15.68 16.14 -10.85
C ASN A 275 16.26 14.78 -11.29
N THR A 276 17.33 14.83 -12.07
CA THR A 276 18.01 13.65 -12.67
C THR A 276 19.52 13.67 -12.40
N GLY A 277 19.92 14.37 -11.33
CA GLY A 277 21.31 14.65 -11.01
C GLY A 277 21.99 15.59 -12.01
N HIS A 278 23.32 15.59 -11.97
CA HIS A 278 24.20 16.41 -12.78
C HIS A 278 24.25 16.00 -14.26
N ASP A 279 24.65 16.95 -15.11
CA ASP A 279 24.97 16.69 -16.51
C ASP A 279 26.33 15.96 -16.59
N VAL A 280 26.35 14.63 -16.74
CA VAL A 280 27.60 13.87 -16.79
C VAL A 280 28.31 14.01 -18.15
N PRO A 281 29.66 13.97 -18.23
CA PRO A 281 30.42 14.20 -19.48
C PRO A 281 30.09 13.28 -20.67
N SER A 282 29.39 12.16 -20.44
CA SER A 282 28.91 11.27 -21.49
C SER A 282 27.59 11.71 -22.16
N GLY A 283 27.03 12.87 -21.77
CA GLY A 283 25.73 13.37 -22.27
C GLY A 283 24.52 12.56 -21.81
N LYS A 284 24.69 11.72 -20.77
CA LYS A 284 23.60 10.97 -20.12
C LYS A 284 23.09 11.76 -18.91
N GLN A 285 21.96 11.33 -18.36
CA GLN A 285 21.54 11.73 -17.01
C GLN A 285 22.32 10.90 -15.97
N GLU A 286 22.73 11.53 -14.87
CA GLU A 286 23.32 10.83 -13.71
C GLU A 286 22.30 9.87 -13.08
N HIS A 287 21.06 10.33 -12.92
CA HIS A 287 19.93 9.57 -12.40
C HIS A 287 18.74 9.64 -13.38
N PRO A 288 18.67 8.77 -14.41
CA PRO A 288 17.52 8.69 -15.30
C PRO A 288 16.21 8.42 -14.55
N VAL A 289 15.08 8.97 -15.02
CA VAL A 289 13.76 8.84 -14.34
C VAL A 289 13.19 7.40 -14.29
N GLU A 290 13.81 6.46 -15.01
CA GLU A 290 13.50 5.01 -14.93
C GLU A 290 14.40 4.26 -13.92
N SER A 291 15.37 4.95 -13.32
CA SER A 291 16.30 4.40 -12.32
C SER A 291 15.89 4.79 -10.90
N PHE A 292 16.21 3.96 -9.92
CA PHE A 292 15.99 4.29 -8.51
C PHE A 292 17.11 5.20 -7.98
N TRP A 293 16.71 6.35 -7.42
CA TRP A 293 17.60 7.28 -6.73
C TRP A 293 17.02 7.57 -5.33
N ALA A 294 17.68 7.07 -4.29
CA ALA A 294 17.16 7.15 -2.91
C ALA A 294 17.05 8.60 -2.42
N GLU A 295 18.00 9.44 -2.81
CA GLU A 295 18.13 10.82 -2.37
C GLU A 295 17.27 11.80 -3.19
N GLN A 296 16.51 11.34 -4.19
CA GLN A 296 15.73 12.22 -5.06
C GLN A 296 14.76 13.13 -4.30
N PHE A 297 14.12 12.63 -3.24
CA PHE A 297 13.19 13.41 -2.41
C PHE A 297 13.87 14.09 -1.20
N LEU A 298 15.20 14.03 -1.11
CA LEU A 298 15.99 14.61 -0.02
C LEU A 298 16.66 15.91 -0.48
N GLU A 299 16.35 17.01 0.20
CA GLU A 299 17.05 18.30 0.04
C GLU A 299 18.05 18.47 1.19
N TYR A 300 19.33 18.67 0.85
CA TYR A 300 20.44 18.85 1.78
C TYR A 300 20.91 20.32 1.73
N SER A 301 21.19 20.92 2.89
CA SER A 301 21.59 22.33 2.99
C SER A 301 22.95 22.66 2.38
N ASP A 302 23.81 21.66 2.17
CA ASP A 302 25.13 21.74 1.53
C ASP A 302 25.09 21.47 0.01
N ASP A 303 23.96 21.06 -0.55
CA ASP A 303 23.82 20.66 -1.95
C ASP A 303 22.67 21.41 -2.64
N PRO A 304 22.93 22.59 -3.24
CA PRO A 304 21.93 23.38 -3.97
C PRO A 304 21.26 22.65 -5.15
N SER A 305 21.87 21.56 -5.65
CA SER A 305 21.31 20.74 -6.72
C SER A 305 20.32 19.68 -6.24
N SER A 306 20.22 19.43 -4.93
CA SER A 306 19.43 18.35 -4.33
C SER A 306 17.91 18.59 -4.25
N GLY A 307 17.13 17.57 -3.88
CA GLY A 307 15.66 17.61 -3.85
C GLY A 307 14.99 17.29 -5.21
N PRO A 308 13.66 17.10 -5.23
CA PRO A 308 12.99 16.32 -6.28
C PRO A 308 12.78 17.05 -7.62
N LEU A 309 12.74 18.37 -7.63
CA LEU A 309 12.41 19.17 -8.82
C LEU A 309 13.69 19.61 -9.53
N ARG A 310 13.72 19.51 -10.87
CA ARG A 310 14.82 20.07 -11.65
C ARG A 310 14.83 21.59 -11.48
N LYS A 311 15.81 22.09 -10.71
CA LYS A 311 16.07 23.52 -10.50
C LYS A 311 16.14 24.25 -11.85
N ALA A 312 15.51 25.42 -11.95
CA ALA A 312 15.40 26.18 -13.19
C ALA A 312 16.72 26.87 -13.60
N ASP A 313 17.54 27.27 -12.62
CA ASP A 313 18.93 27.62 -12.86
C ASP A 313 19.73 26.32 -13.08
N VAL A 314 20.23 26.14 -14.30
CA VAL A 314 21.02 24.97 -14.68
C VAL A 314 22.51 25.09 -14.33
N SER A 315 22.97 26.24 -13.82
CA SER A 315 24.37 26.41 -13.40
C SER A 315 24.72 25.54 -12.19
N VAL A 316 23.77 25.30 -11.28
CA VAL A 316 23.94 24.46 -10.08
C VAL A 316 24.37 23.02 -10.39
N TYR A 317 24.15 22.54 -11.62
CA TYR A 317 24.58 21.21 -12.06
C TYR A 317 25.99 21.20 -12.66
N ARG A 318 26.56 22.36 -13.04
CA ARG A 318 27.84 22.45 -13.76
C ARG A 318 29.05 22.46 -12.85
N ASP A 319 28.94 23.10 -11.68
CA ASP A 319 30.09 23.28 -10.77
C ASP A 319 30.60 21.97 -10.14
N ALA A 320 29.84 20.88 -10.25
CA ALA A 320 30.27 19.53 -9.85
C ALA A 320 30.65 18.60 -11.02
N ALA A 321 30.62 19.08 -12.27
CA ALA A 321 30.85 18.25 -13.48
C ALA A 321 32.33 17.86 -13.67
N GLY A 322 32.83 17.01 -12.77
CA GLY A 322 34.23 16.57 -12.67
C GLY A 322 34.69 16.24 -11.25
N ALA A 323 33.88 16.56 -10.23
CA ALA A 323 34.16 16.17 -8.84
C ALA A 323 33.57 14.78 -8.55
N GLU A 324 34.39 13.86 -8.02
CA GLU A 324 33.91 12.55 -7.57
C GLU A 324 33.03 12.73 -6.33
N ARG A 325 31.70 12.68 -6.51
CA ARG A 325 30.72 12.78 -5.42
C ARG A 325 30.95 11.64 -4.43
N LYS A 326 31.34 11.99 -3.20
CA LYS A 326 31.37 11.04 -2.07
C LYS A 326 29.95 10.51 -1.84
N PRO A 327 29.76 9.20 -1.60
CA PRO A 327 28.47 8.67 -1.17
C PRO A 327 27.98 9.40 0.08
N LYS A 328 26.69 9.74 0.13
CA LYS A 328 26.05 10.37 1.30
C LYS A 328 26.18 9.47 2.52
N THR A 329 26.38 10.07 3.69
CA THR A 329 26.58 9.38 4.97
C THR A 329 25.32 9.44 5.84
N VAL A 330 25.27 8.64 6.91
CA VAL A 330 24.20 8.71 7.93
C VAL A 330 24.09 10.13 8.50
N GLU A 331 25.23 10.79 8.70
CA GLU A 331 25.33 12.14 9.22
C GLU A 331 24.84 13.21 8.23
N ASP A 332 24.74 12.90 6.94
CA ASP A 332 24.17 13.80 5.93
C ASP A 332 22.67 13.59 5.81
N ASP A 333 22.22 12.34 5.71
CA ASP A 333 20.80 11.96 5.64
C ASP A 333 20.03 12.49 6.85
N ARG A 334 20.61 12.41 8.06
CA ARG A 334 20.06 12.98 9.32
C ARG A 334 19.84 14.51 9.29
N LYS A 335 20.43 15.23 8.34
CA LYS A 335 20.26 16.68 8.15
C LYS A 335 19.37 17.01 6.96
N ALA A 336 19.09 16.04 6.11
CA ALA A 336 18.28 16.22 4.91
C ALA A 336 16.81 16.46 5.27
N LYS A 337 16.08 17.10 4.36
CA LYS A 337 14.64 17.31 4.46
C LYS A 337 13.94 16.51 3.38
N VAL A 338 12.93 15.72 3.77
CA VAL A 338 12.01 15.11 2.81
C VAL A 338 11.15 16.21 2.21
N VAL A 339 11.31 16.48 0.90
CA VAL A 339 10.58 17.53 0.19
C VAL A 339 9.60 16.90 -0.79
N THR A 340 8.33 17.25 -0.67
CA THR A 340 7.28 16.96 -1.68
C THR A 340 6.59 18.23 -2.20
N THR A 341 6.95 19.41 -1.67
CA THR A 341 6.42 20.70 -2.12
C THR A 341 6.71 20.91 -3.62
N GLY A 342 5.71 21.36 -4.38
CA GLY A 342 5.82 21.56 -5.83
C GLY A 342 5.75 20.29 -6.68
N THR A 343 5.77 19.08 -6.10
CA THR A 343 5.56 17.81 -6.85
C THR A 343 4.09 17.56 -7.25
N ALA A 344 3.18 18.44 -6.81
CA ALA A 344 1.74 18.36 -7.03
C ALA A 344 1.37 18.28 -8.53
N GLY A 345 0.56 17.30 -8.89
CA GLY A 345 0.16 17.04 -10.28
C GLY A 345 1.14 16.18 -11.09
N TYR A 346 2.31 15.85 -10.54
CA TYR A 346 3.24 14.85 -11.08
C TYR A 346 3.33 13.64 -10.14
N PHE A 347 3.43 13.87 -8.83
CA PHE A 347 3.47 12.85 -7.78
C PHE A 347 2.23 12.94 -6.89
N PHE A 348 1.32 12.00 -7.08
CA PHE A 348 0.11 11.84 -6.27
C PHE A 348 -0.25 10.33 -6.15
N PRO A 349 0.63 9.50 -5.57
CA PRO A 349 0.49 8.04 -5.57
C PRO A 349 -0.78 7.52 -4.87
N TYR A 350 -1.40 8.33 -4.01
CA TYR A 350 -2.63 8.04 -3.30
C TYR A 350 -3.88 8.70 -3.91
N GLY A 351 -3.79 9.27 -5.13
CA GLY A 351 -4.85 10.09 -5.72
C GLY A 351 -4.94 11.49 -5.09
N GLY A 352 -6.12 12.10 -5.15
CA GLY A 352 -6.34 13.46 -4.65
C GLY A 352 -7.82 13.85 -4.56
N GLY A 353 -8.11 15.00 -3.92
CA GLY A 353 -9.47 15.49 -3.69
C GLY A 353 -10.31 14.55 -2.82
N THR A 354 -11.63 14.56 -2.99
CA THR A 354 -12.59 13.70 -2.26
C THR A 354 -12.49 12.20 -2.62
N LYS A 355 -11.58 11.83 -3.52
CA LYS A 355 -11.28 10.44 -3.91
C LYS A 355 -9.83 10.04 -3.62
N ILE A 356 -9.11 10.81 -2.78
CA ILE A 356 -7.82 10.39 -2.24
C ILE A 356 -7.99 9.11 -1.41
N CYS A 357 -7.00 8.20 -1.43
CA CYS A 357 -7.04 6.99 -0.63
C CYS A 357 -7.13 7.33 0.87
N PRO A 358 -8.15 6.83 1.62
CA PRO A 358 -8.25 7.07 3.06
C PRO A 358 -7.10 6.38 3.81
N GLY A 359 -6.82 5.11 3.49
CA GLY A 359 -5.75 4.31 4.08
C GLY A 359 -4.32 4.71 3.72
N ARG A 360 -4.09 5.85 3.04
CA ARG A 360 -2.75 6.34 2.64
C ARG A 360 -1.75 6.46 3.80
N HIS A 361 -2.24 6.78 5.00
CA HIS A 361 -1.40 6.91 6.19
C HIS A 361 -1.00 5.54 6.72
N PHE A 362 -1.97 4.61 6.82
CA PHE A 362 -1.72 3.21 7.19
C PHE A 362 -0.74 2.57 6.20
N ALA A 363 -0.97 2.69 4.90
CA ALA A 363 -0.07 2.14 3.88
C ALA A 363 1.37 2.65 4.04
N LYS A 364 1.58 3.96 4.32
CA LYS A 364 2.92 4.50 4.60
C LYS A 364 3.52 3.89 5.88
N GLN A 365 2.77 3.82 6.97
CA GLN A 365 3.21 3.24 8.24
C GLN A 365 3.55 1.74 8.09
N GLU A 366 2.65 0.97 7.48
CA GLU A 366 2.78 -0.45 7.14
C GLU A 366 4.02 -0.72 6.30
N MET A 367 4.18 -0.04 5.15
CA MET A 367 5.35 -0.18 4.28
C MET A 367 6.66 0.08 5.03
N MET A 368 6.76 1.22 5.73
CA MET A 368 8.00 1.62 6.40
C MET A 368 8.32 0.73 7.61
N ALA A 369 7.30 0.30 8.37
CA ALA A 369 7.46 -0.70 9.42
C ALA A 369 7.90 -2.05 8.85
N ALA A 370 7.30 -2.49 7.73
CA ALA A 370 7.66 -3.74 7.08
C ALA A 370 9.13 -3.75 6.62
N VAL A 371 9.60 -2.66 5.98
CA VAL A 371 11.03 -2.48 5.66
C VAL A 371 11.90 -2.52 6.93
N THR A 372 11.52 -1.78 7.96
CA THR A 372 12.31 -1.59 9.18
C THR A 372 12.47 -2.88 9.98
N VAL A 373 11.37 -3.56 10.28
CA VAL A 373 11.36 -4.84 11.02
C VAL A 373 12.15 -5.88 10.23
N PHE A 374 11.89 -6.00 8.93
CA PHE A 374 12.52 -7.01 8.09
C PHE A 374 14.04 -6.82 7.97
N MET A 375 14.52 -5.59 7.75
CA MET A 375 15.96 -5.31 7.64
C MET A 375 16.70 -5.42 8.98
N ARG A 376 16.02 -5.16 10.11
CA ARG A 376 16.58 -5.37 11.46
C ARG A 376 16.71 -6.84 11.80
N GLU A 377 15.73 -7.67 11.46
CA GLU A 377 15.73 -9.11 11.79
C GLU A 377 16.55 -9.97 10.82
N PHE A 378 16.71 -9.55 9.55
CA PHE A 378 17.46 -10.32 8.54
C PHE A 378 18.64 -9.59 7.90
N GLU A 379 19.69 -10.37 7.64
CA GLU A 379 20.65 -10.12 6.58
C GLU A 379 20.15 -10.80 5.30
N VAL A 380 20.24 -10.07 4.19
CA VAL A 380 19.70 -10.45 2.88
C VAL A 380 20.76 -10.15 1.83
N GLU A 381 21.06 -11.12 0.98
CA GLU A 381 21.95 -10.94 -0.16
C GLU A 381 21.28 -11.49 -1.43
N ILE A 382 21.32 -10.72 -2.52
CA ILE A 382 20.74 -11.10 -3.80
C ILE A 382 21.67 -12.13 -4.49
N VAL A 383 21.11 -13.23 -4.99
CA VAL A 383 21.91 -14.35 -5.53
C VAL A 383 22.57 -14.01 -6.88
N ASP A 384 21.86 -13.28 -7.74
CA ASP A 384 22.41 -12.66 -8.96
C ASP A 384 21.85 -11.25 -9.08
N ALA A 385 22.70 -10.24 -8.79
CA ALA A 385 22.34 -8.83 -8.90
C ALA A 385 21.91 -8.44 -10.32
N LYS A 386 22.54 -9.01 -11.37
CA LYS A 386 22.18 -8.71 -12.76
C LYS A 386 20.86 -9.35 -13.16
N ALA A 387 20.47 -10.48 -12.57
CA ALA A 387 19.12 -11.02 -12.72
C ALA A 387 18.10 -10.16 -11.98
N ALA A 388 18.38 -9.74 -10.75
CA ALA A 388 17.51 -8.86 -9.99
C ALA A 388 17.29 -7.49 -10.66
N GLU A 389 18.34 -6.90 -11.25
CA GLU A 389 18.28 -5.70 -12.09
C GLU A 389 17.28 -5.85 -13.25
N ARG A 390 17.23 -7.04 -13.87
CA ARG A 390 16.33 -7.37 -15.00
C ARG A 390 14.89 -7.71 -14.60
N VAL A 391 14.57 -7.87 -13.31
CA VAL A 391 13.18 -8.01 -12.84
C VAL A 391 12.46 -6.68 -13.05
N GLY A 392 11.50 -6.67 -13.97
CA GLY A 392 10.73 -5.52 -14.39
C GLY A 392 9.37 -5.42 -13.70
N LEU A 393 8.53 -4.53 -14.22
CA LEU A 393 7.19 -4.26 -13.71
C LEU A 393 6.17 -5.10 -14.48
N ALA A 394 5.30 -5.82 -13.77
CA ALA A 394 4.27 -6.68 -14.37
C ALA A 394 3.16 -5.84 -15.03
N MET A 395 3.42 -5.34 -16.24
CA MET A 395 2.53 -4.41 -16.96
C MET A 395 1.13 -4.97 -17.24
N GLY A 396 0.90 -6.28 -17.09
CA GLY A 396 -0.44 -6.88 -17.09
C GLY A 396 -1.36 -6.40 -15.95
N TYR A 397 -0.79 -5.85 -14.87
CA TYR A 397 -1.53 -5.18 -13.80
C TYR A 397 -1.85 -3.71 -14.08
N PHE A 398 -1.32 -3.11 -15.15
CA PHE A 398 -1.59 -1.70 -15.45
C PHE A 398 -3.04 -1.52 -15.99
N PRO A 399 -3.84 -0.56 -15.48
CA PRO A 399 -3.53 0.52 -14.54
C PRO A 399 -4.09 0.32 -13.11
N ALA A 400 -4.23 -0.92 -12.64
CA ALA A 400 -5.02 -1.28 -11.44
C ALA A 400 -4.42 -0.83 -10.08
N GLY A 401 -3.25 -0.19 -10.06
CA GLY A 401 -2.61 0.30 -8.83
C GLY A 401 -1.10 0.11 -8.87
N SER A 402 -0.51 -0.28 -7.73
CA SER A 402 0.91 -0.60 -7.63
C SER A 402 1.28 -1.87 -8.42
N LEU A 403 2.28 -1.78 -9.29
CA LEU A 403 2.69 -2.93 -10.12
C LEU A 403 3.63 -3.89 -9.36
N PRO A 404 3.32 -5.20 -9.30
CA PRO A 404 4.23 -6.21 -8.78
C PRO A 404 5.40 -6.49 -9.75
N PRO A 405 6.45 -7.19 -9.32
CA PRO A 405 7.50 -7.66 -10.22
C PRO A 405 6.98 -8.67 -11.26
N ASP A 406 7.56 -8.63 -12.46
CA ASP A 406 7.25 -9.58 -13.55
C ASP A 406 7.97 -10.94 -13.43
N GLY A 407 8.95 -11.03 -12.52
CA GLY A 407 9.82 -12.19 -12.35
C GLY A 407 10.26 -12.40 -10.90
N LYS A 408 10.74 -13.61 -10.63
CA LYS A 408 11.23 -13.98 -9.29
C LYS A 408 12.60 -13.35 -9.02
N MET A 409 12.82 -12.92 -7.78
CA MET A 409 14.12 -12.46 -7.30
C MET A 409 14.63 -13.43 -6.21
N PRO A 410 15.57 -14.33 -6.53
CA PRO A 410 16.18 -15.21 -5.53
C PRO A 410 17.15 -14.44 -4.62
N VAL A 411 17.02 -14.68 -3.32
CA VAL A 411 17.91 -14.12 -2.28
C VAL A 411 18.39 -15.23 -1.36
N ARG A 412 19.57 -15.04 -0.75
CA ARG A 412 19.95 -15.78 0.45
C ARG A 412 19.71 -14.91 1.68
N MET A 413 19.18 -15.52 2.75
CA MET A 413 18.81 -14.83 3.99
C MET A 413 19.30 -15.56 5.24
N ARG A 414 19.59 -14.81 6.30
CA ARG A 414 19.89 -15.31 7.65
C ARG A 414 19.46 -14.30 8.71
N ARG A 415 19.29 -14.70 9.97
CA ARG A 415 19.03 -13.76 11.08
C ARG A 415 20.21 -12.79 11.21
N ARG A 416 19.91 -11.52 11.45
CA ARG A 416 20.92 -10.55 11.91
C ARG A 416 21.27 -10.82 13.38
N GLY A 417 22.51 -10.53 13.78
CA GLY A 417 22.86 -10.44 15.19
C GLY A 417 22.15 -9.24 15.83
N ARG A 418 21.50 -9.42 16.99
CA ARG A 418 20.90 -8.29 17.73
C ARG A 418 22.02 -7.43 18.34
N SER A 419 22.08 -6.16 17.91
CA SER A 419 23.07 -5.15 18.30
C SER A 419 22.49 -4.09 19.25
#